data_AF-A0A0D6LW57-F1
#
_entry.id   AF-A0A0D6LW57-F1
#
_cell.length_a   1.000
_cell.length_b   1.000
_cell.length_c   1.000
_cell.angle_alpha   90.00
_cell.angle_beta   90.00
_cell.angle_gamma   90.00
#
_symmetry.space_group_name_H-M   'P 1'
#
loop_
_entity.id
_entity.type
_entity.pdbx_description
1 polymer ?
#
loop_
_entity_poly.entity_id
_entity_poly.type
_entity_poly.pdbx_seq_one_letter_code
_entity_poly.pdbx_strand_id
1 'polypeptide(L)'
;MFVLRAKFAVIDVRGSNGRGWKYRSAFYGALGTVEIDDQIVTIRNVLKKYPFLDARRLFVFGWSYGGFAAASIVERAPEAFFKCAISVAPVANFLYYETSYTERFMGDAGEAAYDASDITTNVSNFKTTRLLLIHGLYDDCRQFQQNHREKQSGMTTATEVNAGYTTDNVFFWCAIYDTIKVAMLGIIVTRTANYC
;
A
#
# COMPACT_ATOMS: atom_id res chain seq x y z
N MET A 1 -3.30 -5.50 31.23
CA MET A 1 -2.52 -5.98 30.07
C MET A 1 -3.45 -6.10 28.86
N PHE A 2 -3.37 -5.17 27.89
CA PHE A 2 -4.15 -5.25 26.65
C PHE A 2 -3.39 -6.13 25.66
N VAL A 3 -3.88 -7.34 25.40
CA VAL A 3 -3.36 -8.19 24.32
C VAL A 3 -4.03 -7.76 23.03
N LEU A 4 -3.30 -7.07 22.16
CA LEU A 4 -3.76 -6.75 20.81
C LEU A 4 -3.85 -8.05 20.01
N ARG A 5 -5.06 -8.40 19.55
CA ARG A 5 -5.30 -9.53 18.63
C ARG A 5 -5.66 -8.97 17.25
N ALA A 6 -4.68 -8.91 16.37
CA ALA A 6 -4.87 -8.62 14.95
C ALA A 6 -4.86 -9.93 14.14
N LYS A 7 -5.62 -9.96 13.05
CA LYS A 7 -5.61 -11.00 12.03
C LYS A 7 -5.05 -10.41 10.75
N PHE A 8 -4.16 -11.13 10.09
CA PHE A 8 -3.54 -10.67 8.86
C PHE A 8 -4.03 -11.51 7.68
N ALA A 9 -4.25 -10.87 6.53
CA ALA A 9 -4.52 -11.52 5.26
C ALA A 9 -3.61 -10.91 4.19
N VAL A 10 -3.05 -11.77 3.33
CA VAL A 10 -2.31 -11.38 2.13
C VAL A 10 -3.13 -11.81 0.94
N ILE A 11 -3.31 -10.90 -0.02
CA ILE A 11 -4.20 -11.11 -1.16
C ILE A 11 -3.39 -10.91 -2.45
N ASP A 12 -3.31 -11.97 -3.26
CA ASP A 12 -2.74 -11.93 -4.59
C ASP A 12 -3.82 -11.58 -5.62
N VAL A 13 -3.74 -10.36 -6.15
CA VAL A 13 -4.68 -9.78 -7.14
C VAL A 13 -4.11 -9.85 -8.55
N ARG A 14 -4.90 -9.43 -9.56
CA ARG A 14 -4.39 -9.29 -10.93
C ARG A 14 -3.12 -8.44 -10.91
N GLY A 15 -2.11 -8.89 -11.66
CA GLY A 15 -0.77 -8.34 -11.59
C GLY A 15 0.26 -9.19 -10.84
N SER A 16 -0.17 -10.03 -9.92
CA SER A 16 0.74 -10.94 -9.20
C SER A 16 1.32 -12.04 -10.09
N ASN A 17 2.49 -12.56 -9.69
CA ASN A 17 3.19 -13.63 -10.40
C ASN A 17 2.50 -15.00 -10.23
N GLY A 18 2.92 -15.99 -11.03
CA GLY A 18 2.48 -17.38 -10.86
C GLY A 18 1.13 -17.74 -11.50
N ARG A 19 0.52 -16.83 -12.27
CA ARG A 19 -0.79 -17.04 -12.93
C ARG A 19 -0.79 -16.76 -14.43
N GLY A 20 0.39 -16.77 -15.06
CA GLY A 20 0.58 -16.53 -16.49
C GLY A 20 0.59 -15.06 -16.89
N TRP A 21 0.98 -14.80 -18.15
CA TRP A 21 1.19 -13.43 -18.65
C TRP A 21 -0.06 -12.57 -18.62
N LYS A 22 -1.20 -13.07 -19.12
CA LYS A 22 -2.46 -12.31 -19.15
C LYS A 22 -2.91 -11.81 -17.79
N TYR A 23 -2.63 -12.59 -16.73
CA TYR A 23 -2.96 -12.20 -15.36
C TYR A 23 -1.97 -11.16 -14.81
N ARG A 24 -0.68 -11.31 -15.13
CA ARG A 24 0.40 -10.41 -14.70
C ARG A 24 0.35 -9.06 -15.42
N SER A 25 0.06 -9.04 -16.71
CA SER A 25 0.06 -7.83 -17.54
C SER A 25 -1.25 -7.03 -17.46
N ALA A 26 -2.16 -7.38 -16.55
CA ALA A 26 -3.49 -6.78 -16.47
C ALA A 26 -3.47 -5.27 -16.17
N PHE A 27 -2.42 -4.79 -15.50
CA PHE A 27 -2.20 -3.38 -15.18
C PHE A 27 -1.21 -2.67 -16.14
N TYR A 28 -0.78 -3.34 -17.22
CA TYR A 28 0.23 -2.77 -18.13
C TYR A 28 -0.26 -1.45 -18.72
N GLY A 29 0.53 -0.38 -18.60
CA GLY A 29 0.17 0.98 -18.99
C GLY A 29 -0.82 1.68 -18.04
N ALA A 30 -1.18 1.07 -16.91
CA ALA A 30 -2.21 1.54 -16.00
C ALA A 30 -1.93 1.10 -14.55
N LEU A 31 -0.73 1.36 -14.02
CA LEU A 31 -0.44 1.10 -12.60
C LEU A 31 -1.38 1.90 -11.69
N GLY A 32 -1.71 1.33 -10.53
CA GLY A 32 -2.65 1.87 -9.56
C GLY A 32 -4.10 1.58 -9.86
N THR A 33 -4.44 0.72 -10.83
CA THR A 33 -5.82 0.55 -11.31
C THR A 33 -6.44 -0.79 -10.89
N VAL A 34 -6.40 -1.79 -11.77
CA VAL A 34 -7.10 -3.07 -11.66
C VAL A 34 -6.71 -3.84 -10.40
N GLU A 35 -5.45 -3.76 -10.00
CA GLU A 35 -4.93 -4.41 -8.80
C GLU A 35 -5.48 -3.78 -7.52
N ILE A 36 -5.70 -2.46 -7.52
CA ILE A 36 -6.25 -1.74 -6.36
C ILE A 36 -7.74 -2.05 -6.21
N ASP A 37 -8.47 -2.05 -7.32
CA ASP A 37 -9.90 -2.36 -7.33
C ASP A 37 -10.14 -3.82 -6.89
N ASP A 38 -9.31 -4.75 -7.36
CA ASP A 38 -9.36 -6.15 -6.95
C ASP A 38 -9.11 -6.34 -5.45
N GLN A 39 -8.21 -5.55 -4.85
CA GLN A 39 -7.97 -5.59 -3.40
C GLN A 39 -9.23 -5.20 -2.64
N ILE A 40 -9.84 -4.07 -3.00
CA ILE A 40 -11.05 -3.57 -2.32
C ILE A 40 -12.21 -4.56 -2.46
N VAL A 41 -12.42 -5.11 -3.65
CA VAL A 41 -13.45 -6.14 -3.90
C VAL A 41 -13.19 -7.40 -3.08
N THR A 42 -11.94 -7.86 -3.06
CA THR A 42 -11.57 -9.08 -2.32
C THR A 42 -11.73 -8.89 -0.82
N ILE A 43 -11.31 -7.73 -0.27
CA ILE A 43 -11.51 -7.38 1.14
C ILE A 43 -12.99 -7.44 1.50
N ARG A 44 -13.87 -6.83 0.69
CA ARG A 44 -15.33 -6.89 0.92
C ARG A 44 -15.85 -8.32 0.93
N ASN A 45 -15.40 -9.16 0.01
CA ASN A 45 -15.81 -10.56 -0.08
C ASN A 45 -15.31 -11.38 1.12
N VAL A 46 -14.08 -11.13 1.57
CA VAL A 46 -13.51 -11.75 2.78
C VAL A 46 -14.34 -11.38 4.01
N LEU A 47 -14.70 -10.10 4.17
CA LEU A 47 -15.53 -9.64 5.29
C LEU A 47 -16.93 -10.26 5.29
N LYS A 48 -17.53 -10.44 4.10
CA LYS A 48 -18.83 -11.14 3.97
C LYS A 48 -18.72 -12.63 4.29
N LYS A 49 -17.64 -13.28 3.87
CA LYS A 49 -17.43 -14.73 4.04
C LYS A 49 -17.08 -15.09 5.49
N TYR A 50 -16.38 -14.23 6.21
CA TYR A 50 -15.87 -14.51 7.54
C TYR A 50 -16.43 -13.51 8.57
N PRO A 51 -17.60 -13.77 9.15
CA PRO A 51 -18.30 -12.82 10.03
C PRO A 51 -17.58 -12.55 11.37
N PHE A 52 -16.56 -13.33 11.71
CA PHE A 52 -15.70 -13.09 12.88
C PHE A 52 -14.71 -11.93 12.67
N LEU A 53 -14.60 -11.40 11.45
CA LEU A 53 -13.78 -10.25 11.09
C LEU A 53 -14.57 -8.95 11.35
N ASP A 54 -14.00 -8.02 12.12
CA ASP A 54 -14.65 -6.74 12.40
C ASP A 54 -14.39 -5.73 11.27
N ALA A 55 -15.40 -5.51 10.44
CA ALA A 55 -15.37 -4.54 9.34
C ALA A 55 -15.16 -3.09 9.80
N ARG A 56 -15.33 -2.76 11.08
CA ARG A 56 -15.14 -1.40 11.61
C ARG A 56 -13.69 -1.08 11.98
N ARG A 57 -12.83 -2.10 12.08
CA ARG A 57 -11.41 -1.97 12.50
C ARG A 57 -10.48 -2.63 11.50
N LEU A 58 -10.54 -2.09 10.28
CA LEU A 58 -9.66 -2.45 9.16
C LEU A 58 -8.46 -1.52 9.10
N PHE A 59 -7.29 -2.09 8.86
CA PHE A 59 -6.11 -1.35 8.46
C PHE A 59 -5.41 -2.00 7.27
N VAL A 60 -4.70 -1.18 6.50
CA VAL A 60 -3.89 -1.63 5.37
C VAL A 60 -2.42 -1.29 5.65
N PHE A 61 -1.53 -2.21 5.30
CA PHE A 61 -0.09 -2.03 5.43
C PHE A 61 0.60 -2.46 4.13
N GLY A 62 1.62 -1.70 3.73
CA GLY A 62 2.57 -2.15 2.72
C GLY A 62 3.87 -1.35 2.70
N TRP A 63 4.88 -1.95 2.07
CA TRP A 63 6.18 -1.34 1.79
C TRP A 63 6.37 -1.24 0.28
N SER A 64 6.99 -0.17 -0.20
CA SER A 64 7.42 0.00 -1.59
C SER A 64 6.20 0.13 -2.49
N TYR A 65 6.05 -0.72 -3.49
CA TYR A 65 4.83 -0.83 -4.27
C TYR A 65 3.61 -1.15 -3.38
N GLY A 66 3.80 -1.92 -2.31
CA GLY A 66 2.77 -2.14 -1.31
C GLY A 66 2.41 -0.88 -0.51
N GLY A 67 3.36 0.04 -0.30
CA GLY A 67 3.08 1.34 0.31
C GLY A 67 2.25 2.23 -0.63
N PHE A 68 2.64 2.28 -1.90
CA PHE A 68 1.85 2.91 -2.97
C PHE A 68 0.43 2.35 -3.04
N ALA A 69 0.30 1.01 -3.02
CA ALA A 69 -0.99 0.36 -3.06
C ALA A 69 -1.80 0.58 -1.79
N ALA A 70 -1.18 0.54 -0.60
CA ALA A 70 -1.85 0.84 0.66
C ALA A 70 -2.46 2.25 0.64
N ALA A 71 -1.73 3.24 0.13
CA ALA A 71 -2.25 4.59 -0.02
C ALA A 71 -3.37 4.67 -1.06
N SER A 72 -3.17 4.06 -2.24
CA SER A 72 -4.14 4.03 -3.34
C SER A 72 -5.45 3.33 -2.95
N ILE A 73 -5.38 2.24 -2.19
CA ILE A 73 -6.53 1.50 -1.68
C ILE A 73 -7.37 2.38 -0.76
N VAL A 74 -6.76 3.20 0.10
CA VAL A 74 -7.49 4.10 1.00
C VAL A 74 -8.23 5.17 0.20
N GLU A 75 -7.57 5.79 -0.77
CA GLU A 75 -8.18 6.86 -1.57
C GLU A 75 -9.29 6.36 -2.50
N ARG A 76 -9.19 5.13 -3.01
CA ARG A 76 -10.23 4.53 -3.87
C ARG A 76 -11.36 3.84 -3.10
N ALA A 77 -11.12 3.46 -1.85
CA ALA A 77 -12.18 2.88 -1.02
C ALA A 77 -13.23 3.94 -0.64
N PRO A 78 -14.45 3.52 -0.24
CA PRO A 78 -15.41 4.45 0.34
C PRO A 78 -14.82 5.17 1.54
N GLU A 79 -15.30 6.38 1.79
CA GLU A 79 -14.90 7.18 2.94
C GLU A 79 -15.01 6.38 4.26
N ALA A 80 -14.00 6.51 5.12
CA ALA A 80 -13.90 5.85 6.43
C ALA A 80 -13.93 4.30 6.41
N PHE A 81 -13.71 3.66 5.25
CA PHE A 81 -13.63 2.20 5.12
C PHE A 81 -12.43 1.61 5.89
N PHE A 82 -11.28 2.30 5.87
CA PHE A 82 -10.13 1.97 6.71
C PHE A 82 -10.03 2.93 7.89
N LYS A 83 -9.55 2.44 9.04
CA LYS A 83 -9.26 3.31 10.20
C LYS A 83 -7.84 3.81 10.21
N CYS A 84 -6.91 2.95 9.79
CA CYS A 84 -5.51 3.29 9.70
C CYS A 84 -4.91 2.72 8.42
N ALA A 85 -3.87 3.39 7.92
CA ALA A 85 -3.00 2.90 6.87
C ALA A 85 -1.55 3.11 7.27
N ILE A 86 -0.69 2.16 6.91
CA ILE A 86 0.75 2.24 7.11
C ILE A 86 1.40 2.10 5.74
N SER A 87 2.09 3.15 5.31
CA SER A 87 2.78 3.21 4.02
C SER A 87 4.27 3.40 4.27
N VAL A 88 5.08 2.41 3.87
CA VAL A 88 6.53 2.43 4.05
C VAL A 88 7.23 2.56 2.71
N ALA A 89 8.08 3.58 2.55
CA ALA A 89 8.81 3.92 1.34
C ALA A 89 7.96 3.80 0.05
N PRO A 90 6.77 4.43 -0.01
CA PRO A 90 5.90 4.30 -1.18
C PRO A 90 6.53 4.93 -2.43
N VAL A 91 6.11 4.44 -3.60
CA VAL A 91 6.28 5.20 -4.84
C VAL A 91 5.11 6.18 -4.90
N ALA A 92 5.35 7.46 -4.70
CA ALA A 92 4.30 8.47 -4.79
C ALA A 92 3.88 8.78 -6.24
N ASN A 93 4.85 8.83 -7.16
CA ASN A 93 4.62 9.03 -8.60
C ASN A 93 5.67 8.25 -9.41
N PHE A 94 5.20 7.50 -10.42
CA PHE A 94 6.05 6.67 -11.29
C PHE A 94 6.87 7.46 -12.31
N LEU A 95 6.52 8.73 -12.59
CA LEU A 95 7.30 9.64 -13.43
C LEU A 95 8.72 9.88 -12.87
N TYR A 96 8.86 9.84 -11.54
CA TYR A 96 10.14 10.04 -10.85
C TYR A 96 10.78 8.74 -10.36
N TYR A 97 10.24 7.61 -10.78
CA TYR A 97 10.77 6.31 -10.44
C TYR A 97 11.73 5.80 -11.52
N GLU A 98 12.52 4.77 -11.21
CA GLU A 98 13.54 4.26 -12.13
C GLU A 98 12.96 3.90 -13.50
N THR A 99 13.62 4.37 -14.57
CA THR A 99 13.18 4.16 -15.96
C THR A 99 13.00 2.69 -16.30
N SER A 100 13.94 1.83 -15.87
CA SER A 100 13.88 0.38 -16.15
C SER A 100 12.61 -0.29 -15.61
N TYR A 101 12.10 0.16 -14.47
CA TYR A 101 10.85 -0.34 -13.88
C TYR A 101 9.66 0.30 -14.56
N THR A 102 9.67 1.63 -14.67
CA THR A 102 8.56 2.41 -15.19
C THR A 102 8.28 2.06 -16.65
N GLU A 103 9.27 2.03 -17.53
CA GLU A 103 9.10 1.65 -18.95
C GLU A 103 8.61 0.21 -19.10
N ARG A 104 9.06 -0.71 -18.23
CA ARG A 104 8.64 -2.11 -18.28
C ARG A 104 7.15 -2.31 -17.98
N PHE A 105 6.57 -1.51 -17.11
CA PHE A 105 5.18 -1.69 -16.64
C PHE A 105 4.22 -0.63 -17.16
N MET A 106 4.70 0.57 -17.48
CA MET A 106 3.94 1.67 -18.06
C MET A 106 4.09 1.72 -19.58
N GLY A 107 5.21 1.25 -20.15
CA GLY A 107 5.46 1.33 -21.60
C GLY A 107 5.31 2.76 -22.12
N ASP A 108 4.61 2.92 -23.25
CA ASP A 108 4.30 4.21 -23.87
C ASP A 108 3.03 4.88 -23.28
N ALA A 109 2.75 4.64 -22.00
CA ALA A 109 1.59 5.25 -21.35
C ALA A 109 1.64 6.78 -21.41
N GLY A 110 0.50 7.39 -21.71
CA GLY A 110 0.37 8.85 -21.72
C GLY A 110 0.34 9.46 -20.30
N GLU A 111 0.46 10.78 -20.23
CA GLU A 111 0.48 11.56 -18.98
C GLU A 111 -0.69 11.23 -18.04
N ALA A 112 -1.91 11.05 -18.59
CA ALA A 112 -3.08 10.70 -17.81
C ALA A 112 -2.96 9.40 -16.98
N ALA A 113 -2.17 8.42 -17.45
CA ALA A 113 -1.94 7.19 -16.71
C ALA A 113 -0.95 7.41 -15.54
N TYR A 114 0.04 8.28 -15.74
CA TYR A 114 0.96 8.70 -14.68
C TYR A 114 0.22 9.49 -13.60
N ASP A 115 -0.62 10.45 -14.00
CA ASP A 115 -1.45 11.24 -13.09
C ASP A 115 -2.42 10.36 -12.29
N ALA A 116 -3.05 9.39 -12.96
CA ALA A 116 -3.94 8.43 -12.29
C ALA A 116 -3.22 7.51 -11.28
N SER A 117 -1.90 7.37 -11.43
CA SER A 117 -1.03 6.61 -10.54
C SER A 117 -0.29 7.47 -9.50
N ASP A 118 -0.58 8.76 -9.43
CA ASP A 118 0.02 9.68 -8.45
C ASP A 118 -0.83 9.76 -7.18
N ILE A 119 -0.32 9.21 -6.07
CA ILE A 119 -1.00 9.21 -4.76
C ILE A 119 -0.96 10.55 -4.03
N THR A 120 -0.27 11.55 -4.58
CA THR A 120 -0.19 12.90 -3.99
C THR A 120 -1.30 13.83 -4.50
N THR A 121 -1.99 13.46 -5.59
CA THR A 121 -3.02 14.31 -6.22
C THR A 121 -4.34 14.31 -5.48
N ASN A 122 -4.72 13.18 -4.88
CA ASN A 122 -5.95 13.02 -4.10
C ASN A 122 -5.63 12.39 -2.74
N VAL A 123 -5.87 13.15 -1.67
CA VAL A 123 -5.63 12.74 -0.27
C VAL A 123 -6.88 12.93 0.59
N SER A 124 -8.06 12.95 -0.04
CA SER A 124 -9.32 13.32 0.61
C SER A 124 -9.73 12.31 1.67
N ASN A 125 -9.49 11.02 1.45
CA ASN A 125 -9.85 9.96 2.39
C ASN A 125 -8.90 9.87 3.59
N PHE A 126 -7.69 10.42 3.50
CA PHE A 126 -6.80 10.58 4.67
C PHE A 126 -7.26 11.62 5.69
N LYS A 127 -8.33 12.39 5.41
CA LYS A 127 -8.99 13.21 6.43
C LYS A 127 -9.73 12.36 7.46
N THR A 128 -10.23 11.20 7.06
CA THR A 128 -10.98 10.27 7.92
C THR A 128 -10.18 9.02 8.31
N THR A 129 -9.11 8.73 7.57
CA THR A 129 -8.20 7.58 7.79
C THR A 129 -6.87 8.04 8.35
N ARG A 130 -6.40 7.44 9.45
CA ARG A 130 -5.08 7.79 10.03
C ARG A 130 -3.96 7.18 9.20
N LEU A 131 -2.98 7.98 8.78
CA LEU A 131 -1.82 7.52 8.03
C LEU A 131 -0.54 7.54 8.88
N LEU A 132 0.19 6.43 8.86
CA LEU A 132 1.60 6.37 9.26
C LEU A 132 2.44 6.22 7.99
N LEU A 133 3.17 7.28 7.65
CA LEU A 133 4.09 7.31 6.52
C LEU A 133 5.52 7.19 7.05
N ILE A 134 6.25 6.19 6.57
CA ILE A 134 7.64 5.92 6.96
C ILE A 134 8.50 5.92 5.71
N HIS A 135 9.60 6.65 5.71
CA HIS A 135 10.55 6.63 4.59
C HIS A 135 11.98 6.84 5.09
N GLY A 136 12.94 6.13 4.50
CA GLY A 136 14.36 6.35 4.77
C GLY A 136 14.84 7.67 4.16
N LEU A 137 15.61 8.45 4.91
CA LEU A 137 16.20 9.71 4.42
C LEU A 137 17.36 9.48 3.43
N TYR A 138 17.97 8.30 3.49
CA TYR A 138 19.10 7.85 2.66
C TYR A 138 18.73 6.58 1.87
N ASP A 139 17.53 6.58 1.28
CA ASP A 139 17.13 5.50 0.37
C ASP A 139 17.71 5.79 -1.03
N ASP A 140 18.89 5.22 -1.30
CA ASP A 140 19.62 5.38 -2.57
C ASP A 140 18.84 4.81 -3.77
N CYS A 141 17.84 3.94 -3.54
CA CYS A 141 16.98 3.36 -4.56
C CYS A 141 15.67 4.14 -4.77
N ARG A 142 15.33 5.11 -3.91
CA ARG A 142 14.13 5.97 -4.02
C ARG A 142 14.48 7.41 -3.67
N GLN A 143 14.84 8.18 -4.69
CA GLN A 143 15.39 9.52 -4.53
C GLN A 143 14.53 10.45 -3.65
N PHE A 144 15.24 11.28 -2.87
CA PHE A 144 14.79 12.33 -1.96
C PHE A 144 13.62 13.21 -2.44
N GLN A 145 13.40 13.32 -3.76
CA GLN A 145 12.29 14.07 -4.35
C GLN A 145 10.91 13.53 -3.97
N GLN A 146 10.77 12.21 -3.76
CA GLN A 146 9.49 11.61 -3.39
C GLN A 146 9.05 12.02 -1.98
N ASN A 147 10.00 12.01 -1.04
CA ASN A 147 9.81 12.48 0.34
C ASN A 147 9.25 13.91 0.41
N HIS A 148 9.74 14.78 -0.47
CA HIS A 148 9.32 16.19 -0.47
C HIS A 148 7.89 16.38 -0.97
N ARG A 149 7.46 15.67 -2.01
CA ARG A 149 6.09 15.81 -2.55
C ARG A 149 5.03 15.24 -1.62
N GLU A 150 5.31 14.12 -0.96
CA GLU A 150 4.41 13.52 0.04
C GLU A 150 4.13 14.48 1.21
N LYS A 151 5.15 15.20 1.69
CA LYS A 151 4.98 16.20 2.76
C LYS A 151 4.19 17.43 2.31
N GLN A 152 4.30 17.81 1.04
CA GLN A 152 3.62 18.98 0.48
C GLN A 152 2.15 18.73 0.14
N SER A 153 1.76 17.49 -0.16
CA SER A 153 0.38 17.14 -0.56
C SER A 153 -0.63 17.08 0.61
N GLY A 154 -0.18 17.25 1.86
CA GLY A 154 -1.06 17.21 3.02
C GLY A 154 -1.29 15.80 3.61
N MET A 155 -0.55 14.78 3.16
CA MET A 155 -0.33 13.54 3.92
C MET A 155 0.44 13.88 5.21
N THR A 156 -0.29 14.32 6.25
CA THR A 156 0.33 14.72 7.52
C THR A 156 0.79 13.48 8.30
N THR A 157 2.07 13.46 8.62
CA THR A 157 2.81 12.39 9.31
C THR A 157 2.41 12.34 10.79
N ALA A 158 1.72 11.28 11.21
CA ALA A 158 1.74 10.90 12.61
C ALA A 158 3.05 10.14 12.88
N THR A 159 4.10 10.87 13.26
CA THR A 159 5.44 10.37 13.66
C THR A 159 6.43 10.19 12.49
N GLU A 160 7.33 11.16 12.30
CA GLU A 160 8.65 10.89 11.74
C GLU A 160 9.38 9.95 12.70
N VAL A 161 9.32 8.64 12.44
CA VAL A 161 10.28 7.71 13.07
C VAL A 161 11.54 7.82 12.24
N ASN A 162 12.47 8.65 12.72
CA ASN A 162 13.85 8.64 12.28
C ASN A 162 14.40 7.25 12.63
N ALA A 163 14.29 6.30 11.70
CA ALA A 163 14.86 4.97 11.87
C ALA A 163 16.37 5.14 11.84
N GLY A 164 16.95 5.36 13.02
CA GLY A 164 18.38 5.39 13.24
C GLY A 164 19.01 4.13 12.66
N TYR A 165 20.09 4.35 11.92
CA TYR A 165 20.98 3.34 11.39
C TYR A 165 21.23 2.21 12.39
N THR A 166 20.99 0.98 11.96
CA THR A 166 21.76 -0.17 12.46
C THR A 166 22.62 -0.64 11.31
N THR A 167 23.92 -0.37 11.43
CA THR A 167 24.98 -0.63 10.44
C THR A 167 25.33 -2.10 10.27
N ASP A 168 24.57 -3.02 10.87
CA ASP A 168 24.86 -4.45 10.84
C ASP A 168 23.61 -5.23 10.46
N ASN A 169 23.27 -5.26 9.17
CA ASN A 169 22.46 -6.32 8.57
C ASN A 169 22.71 -6.37 7.05
N VAL A 170 23.85 -6.95 6.70
CA VAL A 170 24.20 -7.46 5.36
C VAL A 170 23.30 -8.66 4.96
N PHE A 171 22.05 -8.71 5.45
CA PHE A 171 21.04 -9.74 5.17
C PHE A 171 19.71 -9.18 4.62
N PHE A 172 19.68 -7.90 4.23
CA PHE A 172 18.49 -7.26 3.65
C PHE A 172 18.70 -6.76 2.21
N TRP A 173 19.62 -7.40 1.49
CA TRP A 173 19.76 -7.25 0.04
C TRP A 173 19.30 -8.53 -0.65
N CYS A 174 18.54 -8.38 -1.74
CA CYS A 174 18.11 -9.42 -2.66
C CYS A 174 16.88 -10.29 -2.33
N ALA A 175 15.88 -9.78 -1.61
CA ALA A 175 14.52 -10.31 -1.68
C ALA A 175 13.53 -9.27 -2.24
N ILE A 176 12.98 -9.37 -3.44
CA ILE A 176 13.11 -10.33 -4.53
C ILE A 176 12.33 -9.72 -5.71
N TYR A 177 12.79 -9.94 -6.93
CA TYR A 177 12.15 -9.62 -8.21
C TYR A 177 10.82 -10.40 -8.46
N ASP A 178 10.19 -10.89 -7.41
CA ASP A 178 8.95 -11.66 -7.46
C ASP A 178 7.94 -11.13 -6.46
N THR A 179 6.69 -11.13 -6.91
CA THR A 179 5.49 -10.86 -6.13
C THR A 179 5.25 -9.39 -5.76
N ILE A 180 4.46 -8.76 -6.62
CA ILE A 180 3.39 -7.82 -6.26
C ILE A 180 2.50 -8.49 -5.19
N LYS A 181 2.98 -8.55 -3.94
CA LYS A 181 2.24 -8.91 -2.72
C LYS A 181 1.73 -7.60 -2.14
N VAL A 182 0.52 -7.23 -2.53
CA VAL A 182 0.09 -5.83 -2.59
C VAL A 182 -0.41 -5.27 -1.26
N ALA A 183 -0.79 -6.07 -0.29
CA ALA A 183 -1.15 -5.56 1.02
C ALA A 183 -1.18 -6.68 2.05
N MET A 184 -0.68 -6.41 3.25
CA MET A 184 -1.16 -7.12 4.44
C MET A 184 -2.37 -6.35 4.96
N LEU A 185 -3.55 -6.94 4.80
CA LEU A 185 -4.76 -6.49 5.45
C LEU A 185 -4.72 -6.94 6.91
N GLY A 186 -4.82 -6.00 7.83
CA GLY A 186 -4.97 -6.30 9.24
C GLY A 186 -6.38 -6.01 9.74
N ILE A 187 -6.99 -7.00 10.38
CA ILE A 187 -8.34 -6.93 10.93
C ILE A 187 -8.27 -7.21 12.42
N ILE A 188 -8.69 -6.26 13.26
CA ILE A 188 -8.67 -6.43 14.71
C ILE A 188 -9.97 -7.11 15.15
N VAL A 189 -9.91 -8.17 15.95
CA VAL A 189 -11.12 -8.85 16.47
C VAL A 189 -11.73 -8.04 17.61
N THR A 190 -13.05 -7.83 17.61
CA THR A 190 -13.74 -7.22 18.76
C THR A 190 -13.91 -8.34 19.76
N ARG A 191 -13.67 -8.06 21.04
CA ARG A 191 -14.07 -8.98 22.13
C ARG A 191 -15.46 -9.53 21.80
N THR A 192 -15.55 -10.82 21.51
CA THR A 192 -16.78 -11.56 21.79
C THR A 192 -17.02 -11.41 23.28
N ALA A 193 -18.28 -11.12 23.63
CA ALA A 193 -18.74 -10.93 24.99
C ALA A 193 -18.14 -11.98 25.93
N ASN A 194 -17.88 -11.55 27.16
CA ASN A 194 -17.65 -12.46 28.28
C ASN A 194 -18.77 -13.51 28.26
N TYR A 195 -18.41 -14.76 28.02
CA TYR A 195 -19.15 -15.89 28.58
C TYR A 195 -18.21 -16.49 29.62
N CYS A 196 -18.77 -16.75 30.80
CA CYS A 196 -18.13 -17.21 32.03
C CYS A 196 -17.07 -18.29 31.83
#